data_AF-A0A8B9Q2Z8-F1
#
_entry.id   AF-A0A8B9Q2Z8-F1
#
_cell.length_a   1.000
_cell.length_b   1.000
_cell.length_c   1.000
_cell.angle_alpha   90.00
_cell.angle_beta   90.00
_cell.angle_gamma   90.00
#
_symmetry.space_group_name_H-M   'P 1'
#
loop_
_entity.id
_entity.type
_entity.pdbx_description
1 polymer ?
#
loop_
_entity_poly.entity_id
_entity_poly.type
_entity_poly.pdbx_seq_one_letter_code
_entity_poly.pdbx_strand_id
1 'polypeptide(L)'
;MTGGGKRRPRAGDAGPEQCEKNGDVKKRRSNQADIPDHLCQEAETCYQLRLPEDFYQFWKFCEELDPEKPSDALVSSVGLKLVGPYDILAGINKKVKSTELDFNLHWRFFYDPPEFQTIIVGDGKTQYHMGYFRDVPDELPVWVGANEAKKSCVISQVGDNVFAAVKLFLSKKLKEVTDKKKIAILKDIDEKLTRTARELGYSLEQKTMKMKQRDKKVVTKTFHGAGLVVPVDKNDVGYRELPETNANLKKICKAIVDAPTDDQRLKAFAPIQEMLTFVQFANDECDYGMGYELGMDLFCYGSHYFHKTVGQLLPLAYNLLKRNLFAEIIQSHLANRREENVDQLAL
;
A
#
# COMPACT_ATOMS: atom_id res chain seq x y z
N MET A 1 -68.55 -32.72 -11.57
CA MET A 1 -67.43 -33.45 -12.17
C MET A 1 -66.23 -33.35 -11.23
N THR A 2 -65.72 -34.51 -10.77
CA THR A 2 -64.36 -34.88 -10.27
C THR A 2 -63.58 -33.88 -9.38
N GLY A 3 -63.05 -34.17 -8.19
CA GLY A 3 -62.88 -35.39 -7.37
C GLY A 3 -61.46 -35.49 -6.74
N GLY A 4 -61.36 -35.83 -5.44
CA GLY A 4 -60.16 -36.30 -4.69
C GLY A 4 -59.42 -35.23 -3.86
N GLY A 5 -59.17 -35.28 -2.54
CA GLY A 5 -58.91 -36.36 -1.55
C GLY A 5 -57.39 -36.36 -1.23
N LYS A 6 -56.82 -36.28 -0.01
CA LYS A 6 -57.10 -36.85 1.33
C LYS A 6 -56.26 -36.13 2.42
N ARG A 7 -56.69 -36.28 3.69
CA ARG A 7 -56.08 -35.81 4.96
C ARG A 7 -55.51 -37.01 5.76
N ARG A 8 -54.38 -36.84 6.49
CA ARG A 8 -54.16 -36.90 7.98
C ARG A 8 -53.13 -37.99 8.37
N PRO A 9 -52.64 -38.11 9.63
CA PRO A 9 -52.25 -37.11 10.68
C PRO A 9 -50.91 -37.48 11.38
N ARG A 10 -50.43 -36.72 12.39
CA ARG A 10 -49.77 -37.31 13.58
C ARG A 10 -49.70 -36.39 14.82
N ALA A 11 -49.64 -37.05 15.97
CA ALA A 11 -49.83 -36.57 17.35
C ALA A 11 -48.50 -36.18 18.05
N GLY A 12 -48.62 -35.59 19.25
CA GLY A 12 -47.54 -34.92 19.98
C GLY A 12 -46.87 -35.65 21.16
N ASP A 13 -45.96 -34.86 21.75
CA ASP A 13 -45.45 -34.76 23.13
C ASP A 13 -44.40 -35.74 23.71
N ALA A 14 -43.28 -35.18 24.22
CA ALA A 14 -42.49 -35.57 25.40
C ALA A 14 -41.08 -34.90 25.41
N GLY A 15 -40.66 -34.40 26.59
CA GLY A 15 -39.35 -33.78 26.87
C GLY A 15 -38.20 -34.76 27.18
N PRO A 16 -37.12 -34.34 27.89
CA PRO A 16 -35.75 -34.31 27.36
C PRO A 16 -34.82 -35.44 27.87
N GLU A 17 -33.89 -35.89 27.03
CA GLU A 17 -32.74 -36.73 27.44
C GLU A 17 -31.45 -36.32 26.70
N GLN A 18 -30.37 -36.18 27.48
CA GLN A 18 -28.98 -36.06 27.04
C GLN A 18 -28.41 -37.45 26.69
N CYS A 19 -27.65 -37.62 25.61
CA CYS A 19 -26.21 -37.95 25.64
C CYS A 19 -25.64 -38.31 24.25
N GLU A 20 -24.44 -37.78 24.03
CA GLU A 20 -23.28 -38.31 23.30
C GLU A 20 -23.21 -38.45 21.75
N LYS A 21 -22.35 -37.56 21.21
CA LYS A 21 -21.15 -37.82 20.38
C LYS A 21 -21.30 -38.69 19.12
N ASN A 22 -21.18 -38.05 17.94
CA ASN A 22 -19.90 -37.97 17.22
C ASN A 22 -20.07 -37.33 15.84
N GLY A 23 -19.04 -36.58 15.44
CA GLY A 23 -18.64 -36.51 14.04
C GLY A 23 -19.22 -35.39 13.20
N ASP A 24 -18.82 -34.15 13.49
CA ASP A 24 -18.54 -33.20 12.41
C ASP A 24 -17.54 -32.16 12.92
N VAL A 25 -16.28 -32.58 12.93
CA VAL A 25 -15.15 -31.64 12.93
C VAL A 25 -15.22 -30.90 11.61
N LYS A 26 -15.91 -29.76 11.61
CA LYS A 26 -15.70 -28.72 10.60
C LYS A 26 -14.22 -28.37 10.63
N LYS A 27 -13.50 -28.91 9.65
CA LYS A 27 -12.11 -28.65 9.30
C LYS A 27 -11.78 -27.17 9.56
N ARG A 28 -10.92 -26.92 10.54
CA ARG A 28 -10.31 -25.60 10.81
C ARG A 28 -9.67 -25.06 9.54
N ARG A 29 -9.82 -23.75 9.27
CA ARG A 29 -9.17 -23.02 8.16
C ARG A 29 -7.66 -23.30 8.15
N SER A 30 -7.11 -23.79 7.04
CA SER A 30 -5.70 -24.21 6.91
C SER A 30 -4.83 -23.26 6.08
N ASN A 31 -5.19 -21.98 5.96
CA ASN A 31 -4.51 -21.00 5.10
C ASN A 31 -3.81 -19.87 5.91
N GLN A 32 -3.47 -20.11 7.17
CA GLN A 32 -2.68 -19.16 7.97
C GLN A 32 -1.21 -19.60 7.96
N ALA A 33 -0.30 -18.67 7.73
CA ALA A 33 1.13 -18.86 7.88
C ALA A 33 1.46 -19.21 9.33
N ASP A 34 2.39 -20.14 9.53
CA ASP A 34 2.87 -20.53 10.85
C ASP A 34 3.92 -19.53 11.37
N ILE A 35 3.49 -18.28 11.56
CA ILE A 35 4.29 -17.21 12.17
C ILE A 35 3.84 -17.07 13.62
N PRO A 36 4.77 -17.00 14.60
CA PRO A 36 4.40 -16.78 15.99
C PRO A 36 3.55 -15.53 16.17
N ASP A 37 2.38 -15.66 16.83
CA ASP A 37 1.40 -14.57 17.01
C ASP A 37 2.02 -13.27 17.54
N HIS A 38 3.01 -13.39 18.43
CA HIS A 38 3.69 -12.23 19.01
C HIS A 38 4.45 -11.40 17.97
N LEU A 39 5.03 -12.03 16.93
CA LEU A 39 5.73 -11.31 15.85
C LEU A 39 4.74 -10.63 14.90
N CYS A 40 3.60 -11.28 14.62
CA CYS A 40 2.51 -10.66 13.86
C CYS A 40 2.00 -9.40 14.59
N GLN A 41 1.73 -9.52 15.89
CA GLN A 41 1.29 -8.40 16.72
C GLN A 41 2.36 -7.30 16.82
N GLU A 42 3.64 -7.66 16.97
CA GLU A 42 4.75 -6.70 17.00
C GLU A 42 4.82 -5.92 15.68
N ALA A 43 4.75 -6.60 14.53
CA ALA A 43 4.80 -5.94 13.23
C ALA A 43 3.62 -4.98 13.00
N GLU A 44 2.40 -5.41 13.33
CA GLU A 44 1.21 -4.58 13.19
C GLU A 44 1.18 -3.42 14.19
N THR A 45 1.70 -3.61 15.41
CA THR A 45 1.75 -2.56 16.45
C THR A 45 2.78 -1.49 16.10
N CYS A 46 3.99 -1.89 15.66
CA CYS A 46 5.05 -0.96 15.28
C CYS A 46 4.61 -0.03 14.14
N TYR A 47 3.88 -0.56 13.16
CA TYR A 47 3.39 0.21 12.00
C TYR A 47 1.96 0.76 12.17
N GLN A 48 1.24 0.35 13.21
CA GLN A 48 -0.19 0.63 13.42
C GLN A 48 -1.07 0.25 12.21
N LEU A 49 -0.64 -0.77 11.45
CA LEU A 49 -1.27 -1.20 10.21
C LEU A 49 -1.37 -2.72 10.19
N ARG A 50 -2.55 -3.23 9.83
CA ARG A 50 -2.75 -4.67 9.62
C ARG A 50 -2.03 -5.14 8.36
N LEU A 51 -1.38 -6.28 8.44
CA LEU A 51 -0.67 -6.89 7.32
C LEU A 51 -1.51 -8.03 6.71
N PRO A 52 -1.54 -8.17 5.38
CA PRO A 52 -2.34 -9.21 4.74
C PRO A 52 -1.64 -10.59 4.84
N GLU A 53 -2.39 -11.65 4.64
CA GLU A 53 -1.88 -13.03 4.78
C GLU A 53 -0.75 -13.37 3.78
N ASP A 54 -0.77 -12.77 2.59
CA ASP A 54 0.28 -12.99 1.58
C ASP A 54 1.64 -12.48 2.05
N PHE A 55 1.69 -11.48 2.94
CA PHE A 55 2.93 -11.00 3.57
C PHE A 55 3.60 -12.12 4.39
N TYR A 56 2.85 -12.72 5.31
CA TYR A 56 3.38 -13.76 6.19
C TYR A 56 3.71 -15.05 5.43
N GLN A 57 2.90 -15.40 4.43
CA GLN A 57 3.16 -16.57 3.58
C GLN A 57 4.37 -16.37 2.67
N PHE A 58 4.60 -15.14 2.21
CA PHE A 58 5.79 -14.82 1.44
C PHE A 58 7.07 -14.84 2.29
N TRP A 59 6.98 -14.45 3.56
CA TRP A 59 8.08 -14.69 4.51
C TRP A 59 8.42 -16.19 4.61
N LYS A 60 7.41 -17.06 4.79
CA LYS A 60 7.62 -18.51 4.81
C LYS A 60 8.22 -19.05 3.53
N PHE A 61 7.76 -18.57 2.38
CA PHE A 61 8.37 -18.90 1.09
C PHE A 61 9.86 -18.53 1.04
N CYS A 62 10.24 -17.35 1.54
CA CYS A 62 11.64 -16.94 1.61
C CYS A 62 12.45 -17.72 2.65
N GLU A 63 11.84 -18.11 3.77
CA GLU A 63 12.44 -18.96 4.81
C GLU A 63 12.74 -20.37 4.27
N GLU A 64 11.92 -20.92 3.37
CA GLU A 64 12.22 -22.18 2.67
C GLU A 64 13.37 -22.06 1.66
N LEU A 65 13.57 -20.88 1.08
CA LEU A 65 14.66 -20.62 0.13
C LEU A 65 16.00 -20.41 0.84
N ASP A 66 15.99 -19.67 1.94
CA ASP A 66 17.16 -19.41 2.78
C ASP A 66 16.72 -19.33 4.27
N PRO A 67 16.83 -20.44 5.01
CA PRO A 67 16.44 -20.47 6.43
C PRO A 67 17.33 -19.61 7.34
N GLU A 68 18.58 -19.31 6.91
CA GLU A 68 19.51 -18.52 7.72
C GLU A 68 19.25 -17.03 7.57
N LYS A 69 18.91 -16.58 6.36
CA LYS A 69 18.63 -15.17 6.05
C LYS A 69 17.43 -15.01 5.11
N PRO A 70 16.20 -15.23 5.61
CA PRO A 70 15.00 -15.14 4.77
C PRO A 70 14.82 -13.77 4.09
N SER A 71 15.23 -12.68 4.75
CA SER A 71 15.16 -11.33 4.18
C SER A 71 16.01 -11.15 2.92
N ASP A 72 17.10 -11.91 2.82
CA ASP A 72 18.11 -11.79 1.76
C ASP A 72 18.00 -12.92 0.73
N ALA A 73 17.03 -13.84 0.86
CA ALA A 73 16.87 -15.04 0.05
C ALA A 73 16.82 -14.76 -1.47
N LEU A 74 16.37 -13.57 -1.87
CA LEU A 74 16.22 -13.16 -3.26
C LEU A 74 17.31 -12.18 -3.73
N VAL A 75 18.26 -11.80 -2.88
CA VAL A 75 19.25 -10.75 -3.19
C VAL A 75 20.24 -11.20 -4.26
N SER A 76 20.85 -12.37 -4.09
CA SER A 76 21.91 -12.86 -5.00
C SER A 76 21.37 -13.23 -6.40
N SER A 77 20.13 -13.70 -6.46
CA SER A 77 19.47 -14.17 -7.67
C SER A 77 18.64 -13.07 -8.34
N VAL A 78 17.67 -12.52 -7.62
CA VAL A 78 16.67 -11.56 -8.11
C VAL A 78 17.09 -10.11 -7.86
N GLY A 79 18.00 -9.85 -6.92
CA GLY A 79 18.39 -8.49 -6.56
C GLY A 79 17.29 -7.76 -5.79
N LEU A 80 16.45 -8.50 -5.06
CA LEU A 80 15.41 -7.97 -4.20
C LEU A 80 15.69 -8.36 -2.76
N LYS A 81 15.50 -7.42 -1.84
CA LYS A 81 15.61 -7.62 -0.39
C LYS A 81 14.27 -7.33 0.26
N LEU A 82 13.82 -8.18 1.17
CA LEU A 82 12.64 -7.94 2.00
C LEU A 82 13.03 -6.99 3.13
N VAL A 83 12.22 -5.95 3.35
CA VAL A 83 12.50 -4.87 4.30
C VAL A 83 11.22 -4.34 4.96
N GLY A 84 11.33 -3.33 5.82
CA GLY A 84 10.20 -2.65 6.44
C GLY A 84 9.56 -3.55 7.49
N PRO A 85 8.27 -3.93 7.37
CA PRO A 85 7.68 -4.88 8.31
C PRO A 85 8.38 -6.26 8.31
N TYR A 86 9.07 -6.66 7.24
CA TYR A 86 9.89 -7.88 7.26
C TYR A 86 11.13 -7.76 8.17
N ASP A 87 11.64 -6.55 8.41
CA ASP A 87 12.79 -6.34 9.31
C ASP A 87 12.41 -6.66 10.77
N ILE A 88 11.11 -6.59 11.11
CA ILE A 88 10.57 -7.03 12.41
C ILE A 88 10.53 -8.56 12.48
N LEU A 89 10.07 -9.24 11.43
CA LEU A 89 10.09 -10.71 11.37
C LEU A 89 11.54 -11.26 11.42
N ALA A 90 12.49 -10.54 10.83
CA ALA A 90 13.92 -10.83 10.90
C ALA A 90 14.55 -10.49 12.27
N GLY A 91 13.81 -9.87 13.19
CA GLY A 91 14.29 -9.46 14.52
C GLY A 91 15.37 -8.36 14.49
N ILE A 92 15.46 -7.58 13.40
CA ILE A 92 16.49 -6.54 13.23
C ILE A 92 16.20 -5.35 14.15
N ASN A 93 14.92 -5.02 14.35
CA ASN A 93 14.46 -3.95 15.23
C ASN A 93 14.93 -4.10 16.69
N LYS A 94 15.16 -5.33 17.18
CA LYS A 94 15.60 -5.61 18.56
C LYS A 94 17.00 -5.08 18.87
N LYS A 95 17.78 -4.69 17.85
CA LYS A 95 19.15 -4.17 18.00
C LYS A 95 19.18 -2.66 18.22
N VAL A 96 18.06 -1.96 18.03
CA VAL A 96 17.98 -0.49 18.09
C VAL A 96 17.21 -0.06 19.34
N LYS A 97 17.63 1.03 19.99
CA LYS A 97 16.92 1.56 21.16
C LYS A 97 15.58 2.17 20.72
N SER A 98 14.48 1.62 21.25
CA SER A 98 13.10 1.88 20.80
C SER A 98 12.60 3.32 20.94
N THR A 99 13.22 4.18 21.76
CA THR A 99 12.65 5.49 22.11
C THR A 99 12.79 6.57 21.03
N GLU A 100 13.52 6.30 19.95
CA GLU A 100 13.81 7.28 18.88
C GLU A 100 13.36 6.81 17.49
N LEU A 101 12.79 5.60 17.35
CA LEU A 101 12.50 5.03 16.05
C LEU A 101 11.05 5.30 15.62
N ASP A 102 10.88 6.10 14.56
CA ASP A 102 9.60 6.22 13.87
C ASP A 102 9.51 5.19 12.72
N PHE A 103 8.84 4.07 12.97
CA PHE A 103 8.61 3.03 11.96
C PHE A 103 7.85 3.55 10.74
N ASN A 104 7.08 4.64 10.87
CA ASN A 104 6.43 5.27 9.72
C ASN A 104 7.44 5.77 8.69
N LEU A 105 8.67 6.09 9.11
CA LEU A 105 9.74 6.57 8.24
C LEU A 105 10.72 5.47 7.83
N HIS A 106 10.62 4.28 8.41
CA HIS A 106 11.49 3.14 8.08
C HIS A 106 11.18 2.63 6.67
N TRP A 107 12.16 2.76 5.77
CA TRP A 107 12.07 2.48 4.33
C TRP A 107 11.01 3.31 3.58
N ARG A 108 10.63 4.46 4.12
CA ARG A 108 9.79 5.42 3.40
C ARG A 108 10.66 6.24 2.45
N PHE A 109 10.50 6.02 1.15
CA PHE A 109 11.18 6.79 0.13
C PHE A 109 10.54 8.16 -0.08
N PHE A 110 11.30 9.06 -0.71
CA PHE A 110 10.94 10.46 -0.89
C PHE A 110 9.53 10.69 -1.47
N TYR A 111 9.11 9.84 -2.41
CA TYR A 111 7.81 9.94 -3.09
C TYR A 111 6.75 8.99 -2.55
N ASP A 112 7.01 8.27 -1.45
CA ASP A 112 6.06 7.35 -0.87
C ASP A 112 4.98 8.12 -0.11
N PRO A 113 3.74 8.17 -0.62
CA PRO A 113 2.67 8.80 0.12
C PRO A 113 2.27 7.91 1.31
N PRO A 114 1.52 8.43 2.31
CA PRO A 114 1.14 7.66 3.49
C PRO A 114 0.47 6.30 3.23
N GLU A 115 -0.24 6.19 2.10
CA GLU A 115 -0.92 4.98 1.63
C GLU A 115 0.06 3.87 1.27
N PHE A 116 1.29 4.22 0.92
CA PHE A 116 2.32 3.31 0.42
C PHE A 116 3.27 2.91 1.56
N GLN A 117 3.31 1.60 1.85
CA GLN A 117 4.19 0.98 2.84
C GLN A 117 5.17 0.04 2.14
N THR A 118 6.43 0.44 2.06
CA THR A 118 7.51 -0.36 1.45
C THR A 118 7.69 -1.69 2.18
N ILE A 119 7.83 -2.76 1.38
CA ILE A 119 8.08 -4.14 1.85
C ILE A 119 9.26 -4.80 1.14
N ILE A 120 9.65 -4.34 -0.04
CA ILE A 120 10.78 -4.89 -0.81
C ILE A 120 11.56 -3.75 -1.44
N VAL A 121 12.90 -3.84 -1.42
CA VAL A 121 13.79 -2.94 -2.15
C VAL A 121 14.60 -3.70 -3.19
N GLY A 122 14.95 -3.03 -4.28
CA GLY A 122 15.74 -3.57 -5.39
C GLY A 122 16.94 -2.70 -5.73
N ASP A 123 17.03 -2.25 -6.99
CA ASP A 123 18.17 -1.45 -7.47
C ASP A 123 18.29 -0.12 -6.72
N GLY A 124 19.32 -0.01 -5.88
CA GLY A 124 19.63 1.22 -5.13
C GLY A 124 19.98 2.42 -6.02
N LYS A 125 20.39 2.21 -7.29
CA LYS A 125 20.69 3.32 -8.22
C LYS A 125 19.44 4.06 -8.66
N THR A 126 18.34 3.34 -8.87
CA THR A 126 17.05 3.95 -9.23
C THR A 126 16.13 4.10 -8.02
N GLN A 127 16.55 3.53 -6.87
CA GLN A 127 15.71 3.35 -5.69
C GLN A 127 14.42 2.62 -6.04
N TYR A 128 14.55 1.55 -6.84
CA TYR A 128 13.43 0.66 -7.12
C TYR A 128 12.99 -0.01 -5.83
N HIS A 129 11.70 0.05 -5.54
CA HIS A 129 11.12 -0.60 -4.38
C HIS A 129 9.64 -0.92 -4.64
N MET A 130 9.10 -1.84 -3.83
CA MET A 130 7.71 -2.26 -3.86
C MET A 130 7.08 -2.08 -2.47
N GLY A 131 5.79 -1.76 -2.46
CA GLY A 131 5.05 -1.49 -1.23
C GLY A 131 3.58 -1.84 -1.35
N TYR A 132 2.98 -2.17 -0.22
CA TYR A 132 1.53 -2.29 -0.12
C TYR A 132 0.88 -0.91 -0.21
N PHE A 133 -0.20 -0.78 -0.99
CA PHE A 133 -0.97 0.44 -1.09
C PHE A 133 -2.32 0.29 -0.36
N ARG A 134 -2.63 1.19 0.57
CA ARG A 134 -3.88 1.21 1.36
C ARG A 134 -4.62 2.52 1.15
N ASP A 135 -5.87 2.46 0.71
CA ASP A 135 -6.72 3.66 0.61
C ASP A 135 -7.12 4.21 2.00
N VAL A 136 -7.23 3.32 2.99
CA VAL A 136 -7.64 3.62 4.38
C VAL A 136 -6.71 2.82 5.32
N PRO A 137 -6.18 3.41 6.41
CA PRO A 137 -5.23 2.73 7.29
C PRO A 137 -5.80 1.48 7.97
N ASP A 138 -7.10 1.49 8.31
CA ASP A 138 -7.78 0.38 9.00
C ASP A 138 -8.12 -0.80 8.06
N GLU A 139 -7.94 -0.62 6.74
CA GLU A 139 -8.20 -1.63 5.73
C GLU A 139 -6.92 -2.37 5.30
N LEU A 140 -7.10 -3.57 4.74
CA LEU A 140 -5.99 -4.30 4.12
C LEU A 140 -5.56 -3.61 2.82
N PRO A 141 -4.30 -3.82 2.38
CA PRO A 141 -3.84 -3.32 1.09
C PRO A 141 -4.75 -3.70 -0.07
N VAL A 142 -4.98 -2.74 -0.97
CA VAL A 142 -5.78 -2.95 -2.18
C VAL A 142 -4.96 -3.58 -3.30
N TRP A 143 -3.64 -3.38 -3.29
CA TRP A 143 -2.67 -3.97 -4.21
C TRP A 143 -1.22 -3.68 -3.77
N VAL A 144 -0.25 -4.26 -4.49
CA VAL A 144 1.19 -3.96 -4.37
C VAL A 144 1.61 -3.02 -5.49
N GLY A 145 2.27 -1.92 -5.14
CA GLY A 145 2.83 -0.94 -6.06
C GLY A 145 4.33 -1.05 -6.17
N ALA A 146 4.89 -0.48 -7.25
CA ALA A 146 6.32 -0.29 -7.42
C ALA A 146 6.64 1.14 -7.85
N ASN A 147 7.73 1.70 -7.31
CA ASN A 147 8.24 3.02 -7.66
C ASN A 147 9.77 2.99 -7.82
N GLU A 148 10.30 3.95 -8.60
CA GLU A 148 11.73 4.25 -8.71
C GLU A 148 11.94 5.70 -8.27
N ALA A 149 12.25 5.90 -6.98
CA ALA A 149 12.18 7.23 -6.35
C ALA A 149 13.18 8.22 -6.95
N LYS A 150 14.31 7.77 -7.51
CA LYS A 150 15.26 8.64 -8.23
C LYS A 150 14.81 9.04 -9.63
N LYS A 151 13.70 8.47 -10.15
CA LYS A 151 13.17 8.77 -11.48
C LYS A 151 11.91 9.63 -11.45
N SER A 152 10.92 9.26 -10.65
CA SER A 152 9.63 9.98 -10.61
C SER A 152 8.78 9.57 -9.41
N CYS A 153 7.68 10.27 -9.18
CA CYS A 153 6.65 9.93 -8.20
C CYS A 153 5.63 8.88 -8.67
N VAL A 154 5.76 8.33 -9.88
CA VAL A 154 4.76 7.41 -10.44
C VAL A 154 4.80 6.06 -9.74
N ILE A 155 3.64 5.57 -9.29
CA ILE A 155 3.47 4.27 -8.65
C ILE A 155 2.78 3.33 -9.64
N SER A 156 3.48 2.27 -10.03
CA SER A 156 2.95 1.24 -10.93
C SER A 156 2.27 0.12 -10.16
N GLN A 157 1.05 -0.26 -10.55
CA GLN A 157 0.36 -1.42 -9.99
C GLN A 157 1.01 -2.72 -10.49
N VAL A 158 1.46 -3.57 -9.56
CA VAL A 158 2.19 -4.83 -9.85
C VAL A 158 1.53 -6.04 -9.18
N GLY A 159 0.21 -6.15 -9.31
CA GLY A 159 -0.58 -7.26 -8.73
C GLY A 159 -1.21 -6.93 -7.38
N ASP A 160 -2.12 -7.80 -6.92
CA ASP A 160 -2.87 -7.59 -5.67
C ASP A 160 -2.27 -8.29 -4.44
N ASN A 161 -1.09 -8.90 -4.59
CA ASN A 161 -0.35 -9.60 -3.54
C ASN A 161 1.15 -9.61 -3.87
N VAL A 162 1.99 -9.87 -2.87
CA VAL A 162 3.46 -9.82 -3.01
C VAL A 162 4.02 -10.91 -3.94
N PHE A 163 3.38 -12.09 -4.01
CA PHE A 163 3.79 -13.15 -4.95
C PHE A 163 3.65 -12.68 -6.40
N ALA A 164 2.52 -12.06 -6.76
CA ALA A 164 2.31 -11.47 -8.08
C ALA A 164 3.36 -10.40 -8.41
N ALA A 165 3.65 -9.50 -7.46
CA ALA A 165 4.62 -8.44 -7.63
C ALA A 165 6.03 -8.97 -7.95
N VAL A 166 6.50 -9.94 -7.17
CA VAL A 166 7.81 -10.56 -7.37
C VAL A 166 7.84 -11.38 -8.65
N LYS A 167 6.75 -12.09 -9.01
CA LYS A 167 6.66 -12.80 -10.29
C LYS A 167 6.77 -11.88 -11.50
N LEU A 168 6.08 -10.73 -11.47
CA LEU A 168 6.10 -9.77 -12.56
C LEU A 168 7.48 -9.14 -12.71
N PHE A 169 8.16 -8.86 -11.59
CA PHE A 169 9.54 -8.42 -11.59
C PHE A 169 10.48 -9.49 -12.17
N LEU A 170 10.37 -10.74 -11.72
CA LEU A 170 11.14 -11.88 -12.26
C LEU A 170 10.95 -12.03 -13.77
N SER A 171 9.70 -11.95 -14.24
CA SER A 171 9.35 -12.05 -15.66
C SER A 171 9.98 -10.93 -16.50
N LYS A 172 10.08 -9.72 -15.96
CA LYS A 172 10.80 -8.60 -16.59
C LYS A 172 12.31 -8.87 -16.59
N LYS A 173 12.88 -9.24 -15.45
CA LYS A 173 14.32 -9.51 -15.29
C LYS A 173 14.82 -10.65 -16.19
N LEU A 174 14.02 -11.69 -16.37
CA LEU A 174 14.31 -12.81 -17.29
C LEU A 174 14.46 -12.38 -18.75
N LYS A 175 13.83 -11.26 -19.16
CA LYS A 175 13.99 -10.69 -20.51
C LYS A 175 15.24 -9.83 -20.65
N GLU A 176 15.79 -9.33 -19.55
CA GLU A 176 16.95 -8.43 -19.51
C GLU A 176 18.27 -9.19 -19.32
N VAL A 177 18.24 -10.33 -18.63
CA VAL A 177 19.43 -11.14 -18.34
C VAL A 177 19.79 -12.04 -19.54
N THR A 178 21.05 -12.05 -19.92
CA THR A 178 21.60 -12.91 -21.01
C THR A 178 22.40 -14.11 -20.49
N ASP A 179 22.84 -14.09 -19.23
CA ASP A 179 23.63 -15.18 -18.64
C ASP A 179 22.78 -16.44 -18.39
N LYS A 180 23.17 -17.56 -19.02
CA LYS A 180 22.41 -18.82 -18.98
C LYS A 180 22.28 -19.41 -17.58
N LYS A 181 23.29 -19.27 -16.72
CA LYS A 181 23.24 -19.81 -15.34
C LYS A 181 22.27 -19.01 -14.49
N LYS A 182 22.32 -17.67 -14.57
CA LYS A 182 21.36 -16.79 -13.91
C LYS A 182 19.94 -17.01 -14.41
N ILE A 183 19.73 -17.20 -15.72
CA ILE A 183 18.41 -17.53 -16.26
C ILE A 183 17.87 -18.84 -15.65
N ALA A 184 18.70 -19.88 -15.51
CA ALA A 184 18.27 -21.13 -14.89
C ALA A 184 17.85 -20.95 -13.43
N ILE A 185 18.61 -20.19 -12.65
CA ILE A 185 18.27 -19.86 -11.25
C ILE A 185 16.96 -19.07 -11.18
N LEU A 186 16.80 -18.06 -12.02
CA LEU A 186 15.57 -17.24 -12.05
C LEU A 186 14.34 -18.07 -12.43
N LYS A 187 14.49 -19.07 -13.32
CA LYS A 187 13.40 -19.98 -13.68
C LYS A 187 13.02 -20.92 -12.54
N ASP A 188 13.99 -21.49 -11.82
CA ASP A 188 13.71 -22.33 -10.64
C ASP A 188 12.92 -21.55 -9.57
N ILE A 189 13.32 -20.30 -9.31
CA ILE A 189 12.60 -19.41 -8.39
C ILE A 189 11.18 -19.10 -8.91
N ASP A 190 11.03 -18.79 -10.21
CA ASP A 190 9.72 -18.52 -10.81
C ASP A 190 8.78 -19.73 -10.72
N GLU A 191 9.30 -20.94 -10.94
CA GLU A 191 8.54 -22.19 -10.83
C GLU A 191 8.08 -22.45 -9.38
N LYS A 192 8.99 -22.32 -8.40
CA LYS A 192 8.66 -22.44 -6.98
C LYS A 192 7.62 -21.42 -6.56
N LEU A 193 7.83 -20.14 -6.88
CA LEU A 193 6.89 -19.06 -6.58
C LEU A 193 5.52 -19.33 -7.19
N THR A 194 5.47 -19.74 -8.46
CA THR A 194 4.22 -20.03 -9.17
C THR A 194 3.46 -21.19 -8.55
N ARG A 195 4.17 -22.25 -8.15
CA ARG A 195 3.59 -23.40 -7.45
C ARG A 195 3.01 -22.97 -6.10
N THR A 196 3.80 -22.29 -5.27
CA THR A 196 3.38 -21.83 -3.94
C THR A 196 2.17 -20.90 -4.03
N ALA A 197 2.19 -19.91 -4.94
CA ALA A 197 1.05 -19.01 -5.15
C ALA A 197 -0.21 -19.77 -5.58
N ARG A 198 -0.09 -20.80 -6.43
CA ARG A 198 -1.22 -21.65 -6.84
C ARG A 198 -1.78 -22.45 -5.67
N GLU A 199 -0.92 -23.05 -4.85
CA GLU A 199 -1.30 -23.83 -3.67
C GLU A 199 -2.03 -22.96 -2.62
N LEU A 200 -1.59 -21.72 -2.45
CA LEU A 200 -2.19 -20.73 -1.54
C LEU A 200 -3.41 -20.01 -2.13
N GLY A 201 -3.65 -20.14 -3.44
CA GLY A 201 -4.79 -19.54 -4.14
C GLY A 201 -4.62 -18.06 -4.49
N TYR A 202 -3.38 -17.57 -4.61
CA TYR A 202 -3.10 -16.19 -5.03
C TYR A 202 -3.13 -16.04 -6.54
N SER A 203 -3.73 -14.93 -6.99
CA SER A 203 -3.63 -14.51 -8.39
C SER A 203 -2.21 -14.05 -8.68
N LEU A 204 -1.73 -14.33 -9.88
CA LEU A 204 -0.43 -13.86 -10.39
C LEU A 204 -0.59 -12.83 -11.51
N GLU A 205 -1.81 -12.32 -11.71
CA GLU A 205 -2.10 -11.28 -12.68
C GLU A 205 -1.58 -9.91 -12.20
N GLN A 206 -1.09 -9.10 -13.15
CA GLN A 206 -0.73 -7.71 -12.85
C GLN A 206 -1.92 -6.87 -12.39
N LYS A 207 -3.14 -7.18 -12.87
CA LYS A 207 -4.34 -6.39 -12.58
C LYS A 207 -5.58 -7.26 -12.42
N THR A 208 -5.89 -7.58 -11.18
CA THR A 208 -6.99 -8.49 -10.82
C THR A 208 -8.36 -7.81 -10.91
N MET A 209 -9.43 -8.60 -10.82
CA MET A 209 -10.80 -8.08 -10.81
C MET A 209 -11.07 -7.15 -9.62
N LYS A 210 -10.48 -7.41 -8.46
CA LYS A 210 -10.61 -6.55 -7.27
C LYS A 210 -10.00 -5.17 -7.52
N MET A 211 -8.82 -5.12 -8.14
CA MET A 211 -8.16 -3.87 -8.52
C MET A 211 -9.00 -3.08 -9.53
N LYS A 212 -9.57 -3.75 -10.54
CA LYS A 212 -10.48 -3.10 -11.51
C LYS A 212 -11.78 -2.60 -10.86
N GLN A 213 -12.27 -3.26 -9.83
CA GLN A 213 -13.42 -2.80 -9.05
C GLN A 213 -13.07 -1.56 -8.22
N ARG A 214 -11.88 -1.53 -7.62
CA ARG A 214 -11.34 -0.36 -6.93
C ARG A 214 -11.17 0.82 -7.89
N ASP A 215 -10.66 0.61 -9.10
CA ASP A 215 -10.51 1.67 -10.11
C ASP A 215 -11.82 2.40 -10.43
N LYS A 216 -12.98 1.72 -10.34
CA LYS A 216 -14.29 2.36 -10.54
C LYS A 216 -14.67 3.33 -9.42
N LYS A 217 -14.01 3.25 -8.27
CA LYS A 217 -14.19 4.13 -7.11
C LYS A 217 -13.14 5.24 -7.06
N VAL A 218 -12.20 5.25 -8.01
CA VAL A 218 -11.14 6.26 -8.05
C VAL A 218 -11.74 7.56 -8.56
N VAL A 219 -11.62 8.63 -7.76
CA VAL A 219 -12.17 9.95 -8.10
C VAL A 219 -11.19 10.80 -8.92
N THR A 220 -9.88 10.61 -8.70
CA THR A 220 -8.80 11.23 -9.48
C THR A 220 -7.55 10.37 -9.44
N LYS A 221 -6.64 10.53 -10.41
CA LYS A 221 -5.39 9.77 -10.49
C LYS A 221 -4.21 10.40 -9.76
N THR A 222 -4.26 11.71 -9.47
CA THR A 222 -3.14 12.53 -8.98
C THR A 222 -1.88 12.41 -9.87
N PHE A 223 -0.77 13.00 -9.45
CA PHE A 223 0.52 12.92 -10.14
C PHE A 223 1.19 11.54 -10.04
N HIS A 224 0.98 10.82 -8.93
CA HIS A 224 1.56 9.48 -8.75
C HIS A 224 0.81 8.39 -9.53
N GLY A 225 -0.41 8.64 -10.02
CA GLY A 225 -1.15 7.76 -10.92
C GLY A 225 -1.85 6.57 -10.26
N ALA A 226 -1.61 6.33 -8.97
CA ALA A 226 -2.29 5.29 -8.19
C ALA A 226 -3.77 5.61 -7.92
N GLY A 227 -4.13 6.89 -7.95
CA GLY A 227 -5.46 7.42 -7.75
C GLY A 227 -6.00 7.38 -6.32
N LEU A 228 -6.96 8.26 -6.04
CA LEU A 228 -7.56 8.45 -4.73
C LEU A 228 -8.95 7.83 -4.68
N VAL A 229 -9.26 7.19 -3.55
CA VAL A 229 -10.61 6.75 -3.21
C VAL A 229 -11.03 7.52 -1.98
N VAL A 230 -12.16 8.23 -2.07
CA VAL A 230 -12.81 8.92 -0.94
C VAL A 230 -14.30 8.53 -0.93
N PRO A 231 -14.97 8.61 0.23
CA PRO A 231 -16.42 8.43 0.27
C PRO A 231 -17.08 9.51 -0.60
N VAL A 232 -17.95 9.08 -1.52
CA VAL A 232 -18.82 9.97 -2.31
C VAL A 232 -20.25 9.49 -2.10
N ASP A 233 -21.13 10.39 -1.65
CA ASP A 233 -22.52 10.06 -1.38
C ASP A 233 -23.37 10.04 -2.66
N LYS A 234 -24.67 9.78 -2.51
CA LYS A 234 -25.61 9.70 -3.64
C LYS A 234 -25.87 11.05 -4.35
N ASN A 235 -25.43 12.16 -3.76
CA ASN A 235 -25.57 13.51 -4.28
C ASN A 235 -24.23 14.05 -4.81
N ASP A 236 -23.25 13.15 -5.03
CA ASP A 236 -21.89 13.46 -5.46
C ASP A 236 -21.07 14.30 -4.45
N VAL A 237 -21.45 14.29 -3.16
CA VAL A 237 -20.70 14.97 -2.09
C VAL A 237 -19.60 14.06 -1.57
N GLY A 238 -18.37 14.57 -1.56
CA GLY A 238 -17.13 13.95 -1.07
C GLY A 238 -15.90 14.34 -1.89
N TYR A 239 -16.07 14.76 -3.14
CA TYR A 239 -15.00 15.16 -4.05
C TYR A 239 -15.48 16.16 -5.10
N ARG A 240 -14.66 17.17 -5.36
CA ARG A 240 -14.74 18.05 -6.53
C ARG A 240 -13.37 18.24 -7.13
N GLU A 241 -13.33 18.46 -8.44
CA GLU A 241 -12.08 18.62 -9.19
C GLU A 241 -11.36 19.94 -8.85
N LEU A 242 -10.04 19.93 -9.00
CA LEU A 242 -9.25 21.17 -9.02
C LEU A 242 -9.64 22.05 -10.21
N PRO A 243 -9.55 23.40 -10.08
CA PRO A 243 -9.81 24.31 -11.20
C PRO A 243 -8.75 24.22 -12.31
N GLU A 244 -7.66 23.48 -12.07
CA GLU A 244 -6.54 23.33 -12.99
C GLU A 244 -6.34 21.86 -13.37
N THR A 245 -6.02 21.63 -14.64
CA THR A 245 -5.61 20.30 -15.11
C THR A 245 -4.24 19.93 -14.54
N ASN A 246 -3.92 18.63 -14.44
CA ASN A 246 -2.60 18.17 -13.98
C ASN A 246 -1.44 18.77 -14.79
N ALA A 247 -1.64 18.98 -16.09
CA ALA A 247 -0.62 19.61 -16.95
C ALA A 247 -0.38 21.07 -16.59
N ASN A 248 -1.44 21.84 -16.31
CA ASN A 248 -1.32 23.22 -15.88
C ASN A 248 -0.80 23.33 -14.45
N LEU A 249 -1.27 22.49 -13.53
CA LEU A 249 -0.75 22.46 -12.16
C LEU A 249 0.76 22.19 -12.14
N LYS A 250 1.26 21.27 -12.98
CA LYS A 250 2.71 21.05 -13.16
C LYS A 250 3.44 22.29 -13.67
N LYS A 251 2.84 23.08 -14.58
CA LYS A 251 3.42 24.34 -15.06
C LYS A 251 3.46 25.40 -13.95
N ILE A 252 2.39 25.52 -13.15
CA ILE A 252 2.33 26.42 -11.99
C ILE A 252 3.44 26.04 -10.99
N CYS A 253 3.54 24.76 -10.64
CA CYS A 253 4.58 24.27 -9.75
C CYS A 253 5.98 24.57 -10.30
N LYS A 254 6.19 24.36 -11.60
CA LYS A 254 7.47 24.67 -12.27
C LYS A 254 7.81 26.16 -12.19
N ALA A 255 6.84 27.04 -12.44
CA ALA A 255 7.05 28.49 -12.35
C ALA A 255 7.45 28.94 -10.94
N ILE A 256 6.92 28.30 -9.90
CA ILE A 256 7.28 28.55 -8.49
C ILE A 256 8.71 28.08 -8.20
N VAL A 257 9.05 26.86 -8.59
CA VAL A 257 10.37 26.28 -8.30
C VAL A 257 11.48 26.98 -9.07
N ASP A 258 11.23 27.34 -10.33
CA ASP A 258 12.21 28.00 -11.19
C ASP A 258 12.29 29.52 -10.98
N ALA A 259 11.45 30.09 -10.11
CA ALA A 259 11.45 31.53 -9.83
C ALA A 259 12.82 31.97 -9.28
N PRO A 260 13.48 32.98 -9.88
CA PRO A 260 14.85 33.37 -9.54
C PRO A 260 14.96 34.14 -8.22
N THR A 261 13.87 34.71 -7.71
CA THR A 261 13.84 35.44 -6.44
C THR A 261 12.58 35.10 -5.64
N ASP A 262 12.64 35.30 -4.32
CA ASP A 262 11.53 35.05 -3.42
C ASP A 262 10.31 35.92 -3.73
N ASP A 263 10.52 37.18 -4.15
CA ASP A 263 9.44 38.08 -4.57
C ASP A 263 8.71 37.56 -5.83
N GLN A 264 9.45 37.04 -6.81
CA GLN A 264 8.86 36.44 -8.00
C GLN A 264 8.16 35.13 -7.67
N ARG A 265 8.74 34.34 -6.75
CA ARG A 265 8.13 33.10 -6.26
C ARG A 265 6.81 33.37 -5.55
N LEU A 266 6.77 34.38 -4.68
CA LEU A 266 5.56 34.79 -3.97
C LEU A 266 4.42 35.15 -4.94
N LYS A 267 4.74 35.85 -6.04
CA LYS A 267 3.77 36.14 -7.10
C LYS A 267 3.34 34.87 -7.84
N ALA A 268 4.27 33.98 -8.15
CA ALA A 268 3.98 32.70 -8.80
C ALA A 268 3.13 31.76 -7.93
N PHE A 269 3.11 31.95 -6.60
CA PHE A 269 2.25 31.23 -5.67
C PHE A 269 0.77 31.65 -5.70
N ALA A 270 0.42 32.77 -6.35
CA ALA A 270 -0.96 33.28 -6.35
C ALA A 270 -2.02 32.24 -6.79
N PRO A 271 -1.82 31.43 -7.86
CA PRO A 271 -2.78 30.39 -8.23
C PRO A 271 -2.92 29.29 -7.17
N ILE A 272 -1.84 28.95 -6.46
CA ILE A 272 -1.91 27.99 -5.35
C ILE A 272 -2.75 28.57 -4.20
N GLN A 273 -2.58 29.85 -3.86
CA GLN A 273 -3.37 30.50 -2.81
C GLN A 273 -4.87 30.56 -3.14
N GLU A 274 -5.20 30.79 -4.41
CA GLU A 274 -6.58 30.74 -4.88
C GLU A 274 -7.16 29.32 -4.75
N MET A 275 -6.43 28.28 -5.20
CA MET A 275 -6.84 26.90 -5.00
C MET A 275 -6.99 26.51 -3.53
N LEU A 276 -6.12 27.01 -2.63
CA LEU A 276 -6.27 26.81 -1.19
C LEU A 276 -7.59 27.38 -0.66
N THR A 277 -8.01 28.53 -1.17
CA THR A 277 -9.29 29.16 -0.81
C THR A 277 -10.46 28.28 -1.27
N PHE A 278 -10.42 27.76 -2.50
CA PHE A 278 -11.44 26.82 -2.98
C PHE A 278 -11.48 25.52 -2.20
N VAL A 279 -10.31 25.01 -1.77
CA VAL A 279 -10.25 23.84 -0.88
C VAL A 279 -10.93 24.10 0.46
N GLN A 280 -10.85 25.32 1.02
CA GLN A 280 -11.59 25.62 2.26
C GLN A 280 -13.10 25.56 2.02
N PHE A 281 -13.60 26.16 0.94
CA PHE A 281 -15.02 26.05 0.58
C PHE A 281 -15.43 24.60 0.36
N ALA A 282 -14.61 23.80 -0.32
CA ALA A 282 -14.84 22.38 -0.53
C ALA A 282 -14.92 21.63 0.81
N ASN A 283 -14.03 21.92 1.76
CA ASN A 283 -14.05 21.30 3.09
C ASN A 283 -15.31 21.66 3.88
N ASP A 284 -15.75 22.93 3.85
CA ASP A 284 -16.99 23.36 4.50
C ASP A 284 -18.22 22.64 3.92
N GLU A 285 -18.16 22.29 2.63
CA GLU A 285 -19.18 21.57 1.88
C GLU A 285 -18.96 20.04 1.85
N CYS A 286 -18.05 19.52 2.68
CA CYS A 286 -17.70 18.10 2.82
C CYS A 286 -17.02 17.41 1.62
N ASP A 287 -16.54 18.18 0.64
CA ASP A 287 -15.75 17.70 -0.50
C ASP A 287 -14.24 17.59 -0.18
N TYR A 288 -13.93 16.81 0.86
CA TYR A 288 -12.57 16.66 1.40
C TYR A 288 -11.55 16.13 0.39
N GLY A 289 -12.01 15.43 -0.66
CA GLY A 289 -11.16 14.89 -1.71
C GLY A 289 -10.39 15.95 -2.51
N MET A 290 -10.90 17.18 -2.61
CA MET A 290 -10.23 18.26 -3.36
C MET A 290 -8.90 18.68 -2.69
N GLY A 291 -8.95 18.92 -1.38
CA GLY A 291 -7.75 19.27 -0.60
C GLY A 291 -6.74 18.14 -0.54
N TYR A 292 -7.24 16.90 -0.50
CA TYR A 292 -6.42 15.70 -0.58
C TYR A 292 -5.67 15.61 -1.92
N GLU A 293 -6.35 15.79 -3.05
CA GLU A 293 -5.73 15.79 -4.38
C GLU A 293 -4.65 16.87 -4.51
N LEU A 294 -4.97 18.13 -4.19
CA LEU A 294 -4.00 19.22 -4.31
C LEU A 294 -2.76 18.98 -3.44
N GLY A 295 -2.97 18.55 -2.19
CA GLY A 295 -1.88 18.25 -1.27
C GLY A 295 -1.00 17.11 -1.79
N MET A 296 -1.61 16.09 -2.38
CA MET A 296 -0.90 14.93 -2.93
C MET A 296 -0.11 15.28 -4.18
N ASP A 297 -0.69 16.08 -5.09
CA ASP A 297 0.00 16.55 -6.29
C ASP A 297 1.22 17.41 -5.96
N LEU A 298 1.10 18.31 -4.98
CA LEU A 298 2.21 19.11 -4.48
C LEU A 298 3.28 18.26 -3.78
N PHE A 299 2.86 17.25 -2.99
CA PHE A 299 3.79 16.27 -2.39
C PHE A 299 4.56 15.52 -3.48
N CYS A 300 3.88 15.05 -4.52
CA CYS A 300 4.44 14.34 -5.66
C CYS A 300 5.30 15.20 -6.57
N TYR A 301 5.11 16.52 -6.58
CA TYR A 301 6.01 17.43 -7.29
C TYR A 301 7.40 17.48 -6.62
N GLY A 302 7.46 17.27 -5.31
CA GLY A 302 8.72 16.99 -4.60
C GLY A 302 9.56 18.21 -4.22
N SER A 303 9.09 19.44 -4.43
CA SER A 303 9.86 20.62 -4.02
C SER A 303 9.61 21.01 -2.57
N HIS A 304 10.68 21.34 -1.86
CA HIS A 304 10.62 21.82 -0.47
C HIS A 304 9.79 23.11 -0.31
N TYR A 305 9.66 23.93 -1.37
CA TYR A 305 8.80 25.12 -1.36
C TYR A 305 7.32 24.79 -1.08
N PHE A 306 6.89 23.56 -1.34
CA PHE A 306 5.52 23.14 -1.11
C PHE A 306 5.29 22.48 0.25
N HIS A 307 6.33 22.14 1.01
CA HIS A 307 6.19 21.37 2.25
C HIS A 307 5.22 22.02 3.25
N LYS A 308 5.27 23.35 3.38
CA LYS A 308 4.32 24.08 4.24
C LYS A 308 2.87 23.91 3.76
N THR A 309 2.63 24.05 2.47
CA THR A 309 1.30 23.91 1.86
C THR A 309 0.79 22.48 1.98
N VAL A 310 1.64 21.49 1.70
CA VAL A 310 1.31 20.07 1.87
C VAL A 310 0.98 19.76 3.34
N GLY A 311 1.76 20.31 4.28
CA GLY A 311 1.53 20.17 5.72
C GLY A 311 0.26 20.85 6.24
N GLN A 312 -0.32 21.78 5.48
CA GLN A 312 -1.65 22.36 5.77
C GLN A 312 -2.78 21.52 5.17
N LEU A 313 -2.58 21.01 3.96
CA LEU A 313 -3.61 20.29 3.20
C LEU A 313 -3.78 18.84 3.64
N LEU A 314 -2.71 18.04 3.57
CA LEU A 314 -2.81 16.59 3.73
C LEU A 314 -3.22 16.17 5.14
N PRO A 315 -2.62 16.69 6.24
CA PRO A 315 -3.06 16.33 7.58
C PRO A 315 -4.54 16.65 7.83
N LEU A 316 -5.01 17.81 7.37
CA LEU A 316 -6.41 18.20 7.50
C LEU A 316 -7.33 17.27 6.71
N ALA A 317 -7.02 17.02 5.44
CA ALA A 317 -7.82 16.14 4.58
C ALA A 317 -7.91 14.72 5.14
N TYR A 318 -6.80 14.15 5.60
CA TYR A 318 -6.80 12.83 6.25
C TYR A 318 -7.65 12.82 7.53
N ASN A 319 -7.54 13.83 8.38
CA ASN A 319 -8.34 13.91 9.61
C ASN A 319 -9.85 14.07 9.34
N LEU A 320 -10.23 14.84 8.32
CA LEU A 320 -11.62 14.97 7.89
C LEU A 320 -12.16 13.62 7.34
N LEU A 321 -11.33 12.90 6.59
CA LEU A 321 -11.60 11.56 6.08
C LEU A 321 -11.48 10.43 7.13
N LYS A 322 -11.17 10.76 8.39
CA LYS A 322 -10.94 9.79 9.49
C LYS A 322 -9.81 8.81 9.23
N ARG A 323 -8.74 9.28 8.57
CA ARG A 323 -7.51 8.55 8.27
C ARG A 323 -6.33 9.09 9.10
N ASN A 324 -6.52 9.22 10.40
CA ASN A 324 -5.62 9.99 11.27
C ASN A 324 -4.16 9.51 11.22
N LEU A 325 -3.93 8.18 11.12
CA LEU A 325 -2.59 7.62 10.97
C LEU A 325 -1.87 8.17 9.73
N PHE A 326 -2.57 8.38 8.61
CA PHE A 326 -1.97 8.98 7.42
C PHE A 326 -1.60 10.45 7.64
N ALA A 327 -2.36 11.18 8.48
CA ALA A 327 -2.00 12.53 8.90
C ALA A 327 -0.70 12.55 9.72
N GLU A 328 -0.53 11.60 10.65
CA GLU A 328 0.70 11.45 11.44
C GLU A 328 1.89 11.11 10.54
N ILE A 329 1.73 10.12 9.65
CA ILE A 329 2.77 9.69 8.71
C ILE A 329 3.24 10.87 7.84
N ILE A 330 2.32 11.63 7.24
CA ILE A 330 2.74 12.74 6.36
C ILE A 330 3.42 13.87 7.14
N GLN A 331 3.01 14.12 8.40
CA GLN A 331 3.67 15.11 9.26
C GLN A 331 5.10 14.70 9.59
N SER A 332 5.31 13.46 10.07
CA SER A 332 6.64 12.91 10.30
C SER A 332 7.47 12.90 9.02
N HIS A 333 6.88 12.50 7.89
CA HIS A 333 7.60 12.39 6.64
C HIS A 333 8.03 13.75 6.11
N LEU A 334 7.18 14.78 6.15
CA LEU A 334 7.56 16.13 5.74
C LEU A 334 8.63 16.76 6.64
N ALA A 335 8.59 16.47 7.95
CA ALA A 335 9.58 16.95 8.91
C ALA A 335 10.97 16.34 8.70
N ASN A 336 11.03 15.11 8.17
CA ASN A 336 12.28 14.36 7.97
C ASN A 336 12.28 13.64 6.60
N ARG A 337 11.98 14.39 5.53
CA ARG A 337 11.84 13.85 4.17
C ARG A 337 13.21 13.61 3.55
N ARG A 338 13.71 12.38 3.63
CA ARG A 338 15.06 12.00 3.17
C ARG A 338 15.03 11.42 1.76
N GLU A 339 16.01 11.79 0.94
CA GLU A 339 16.24 11.15 -0.37
C GLU A 339 17.08 9.88 -0.24
N GLU A 340 17.95 9.79 0.77
CA GLU A 340 18.87 8.67 0.98
C GLU A 340 18.85 8.22 2.44
N ASN A 341 19.41 7.04 2.74
CA ASN A 341 19.47 6.47 4.09
C ASN A 341 18.10 6.38 4.78
N VAL A 342 17.12 5.84 4.04
CA VAL A 342 15.74 5.64 4.51
C VAL A 342 15.58 4.42 5.43
N ASP A 343 16.61 3.58 5.52
CA ASP A 343 16.69 2.50 6.49
C ASP A 343 16.98 3.06 7.90
N GLN A 344 15.92 3.29 8.69
CA GLN A 344 16.06 3.75 10.08
C GLN A 344 16.65 2.68 11.04
N LEU A 345 16.82 1.43 10.60
CA LEU A 345 17.38 0.35 11.41
C LEU A 345 18.84 0.02 11.06
N ALA A 346 19.41 0.67 10.05
CA ALA A 346 20.83 0.58 9.75
C ALA A 346 21.64 1.27 10.86
N LEU A 347 22.51 0.49 11.53
CA LEU A 347 23.44 0.96 12.57
C LEU A 347 24.64 1.71 11.98
#